data_AF-A0A2J0MQ63-F1
#
_entry.id   AF-A0A2J0MQ63-F1
#
_cell.length_a   1.000
_cell.length_b   1.000
_cell.length_c   1.000
_cell.angle_alpha   90.00
_cell.angle_beta   90.00
_cell.angle_gamma   90.00
#
_symmetry.space_group_name_H-M   'P 1'
#
loop_
_entity.id
_entity.type
_entity.pdbx_description
1 polymer ?
#
loop_
_entity_poly.entity_id
_entity_poly.type
_entity_poly.pdbx_seq_one_letter_code
_entity_poly.pdbx_strand_id
1 'polypeptide(L)'
;MFGLSKKELAILKKLSTPEKIQDFLDRLPINHEKNGDTCLSPRQVLREKKAHCIEGVMLVATALWLHGEESCQFQSDGGSAV
;
A
#
# COMPACT_ATOMS: atom_id res chain seq x y z
N MET A 1 -11.76 -10.18 11.30
CA MET A 1 -10.72 -9.16 11.06
C MET A 1 -10.77 -8.73 9.60
N PHE A 2 -11.21 -7.51 9.30
CA PHE A 2 -11.19 -6.80 8.00
C PHE A 2 -11.72 -7.46 6.70
N GLY A 3 -12.27 -8.68 6.74
CA GLY A 3 -12.81 -9.35 5.55
C GLY A 3 -11.75 -9.71 4.48
N LEU A 4 -10.47 -9.71 4.87
CA LEU A 4 -9.34 -10.08 4.01
C LEU A 4 -9.22 -11.60 3.91
N SER A 5 -8.92 -12.09 2.71
CA SER A 5 -8.57 -13.50 2.50
C SER A 5 -7.20 -13.82 3.11
N LYS A 6 -6.95 -15.11 3.37
CA LYS A 6 -5.64 -15.58 3.88
C LYS A 6 -4.48 -15.17 2.97
N LYS A 7 -4.69 -15.12 1.65
CA LYS A 7 -3.68 -14.72 0.66
C LYS A 7 -3.39 -13.21 0.75
N GLU A 8 -4.42 -12.37 0.78
CA GLU A 8 -4.27 -10.91 0.93
C GLU A 8 -3.58 -10.58 2.26
N LEU A 9 -3.99 -11.24 3.35
CA LEU A 9 -3.37 -11.07 4.66
C LEU A 9 -1.89 -11.48 4.66
N ALA A 10 -1.54 -12.58 3.98
CA ALA A 10 -0.15 -13.02 3.87
C ALA A 10 0.72 -12.04 3.07
N ILE A 11 0.17 -11.33 2.09
CA ILE A 11 0.88 -10.27 1.35
C ILE A 11 1.09 -9.06 2.27
N LEU A 12 0.02 -8.57 2.90
CA LEU A 12 0.08 -7.39 3.76
C LEU A 12 0.99 -7.61 4.98
N LYS A 13 1.01 -8.82 5.55
CA LYS A 13 1.96 -9.20 6.62
C LYS A 13 3.43 -9.21 6.18
N LYS A 14 3.73 -9.29 4.88
CA LYS A 14 5.11 -9.18 4.40
C LYS A 14 5.57 -7.72 4.32
N LEU A 15 4.65 -6.78 4.20
CA LEU A 15 4.91 -5.34 4.16
C LEU A 15 5.11 -4.81 5.59
N SER A 16 6.15 -5.32 6.26
CA SER A 16 6.39 -5.11 7.69
C SER A 16 7.38 -3.98 8.00
N THR A 17 7.98 -3.35 7.00
CA THR A 17 8.94 -2.25 7.16
C THR A 17 8.70 -1.19 6.08
N PRO A 18 9.05 0.08 6.31
CA PRO A 18 8.92 1.13 5.30
C PRO A 18 9.58 0.80 3.97
N GLU A 19 10.75 0.17 3.97
CA GLU A 19 11.48 -0.20 2.74
C GLU A 19 10.72 -1.24 1.93
N LYS A 20 10.15 -2.26 2.59
CA LYS A 20 9.35 -3.29 1.91
C LYS A 20 8.06 -2.71 1.34
N ILE A 21 7.50 -1.71 2.02
CA ILE A 21 6.34 -0.98 1.55
C ILE A 21 6.70 -0.17 0.31
N GLN A 22 7.79 0.60 0.36
CA GLN A 22 8.26 1.41 -0.77
C GLN A 22 8.62 0.52 -1.98
N ASP A 23 9.37 -0.56 -1.77
CA ASP A 23 9.68 -1.57 -2.80
C ASP A 23 8.43 -2.14 -3.47
N PHE A 24 7.35 -2.31 -2.70
CA PHE A 24 6.08 -2.79 -3.23
C PHE A 24 5.38 -1.73 -4.08
N LEU A 25 5.37 -0.47 -3.62
CA LEU A 25 4.81 0.66 -4.37
C LEU A 25 5.58 0.95 -5.66
N ASP A 26 6.91 0.90 -5.63
CA ASP A 26 7.75 1.16 -6.79
C ASP A 26 7.56 0.13 -7.91
N ARG A 27 7.14 -1.09 -7.54
CA ARG A 27 6.81 -2.17 -8.49
C ARG A 27 5.38 -2.08 -9.02
N LEU A 28 4.51 -1.28 -8.41
CA LEU A 28 3.14 -1.10 -8.88
C LEU A 28 3.13 -0.11 -10.06
N PRO A 29 2.65 -0.53 -11.24
CA PRO A 29 2.36 0.39 -12.32
C PRO A 29 1.29 1.41 -11.88
N ILE A 30 1.47 2.66 -12.32
CA ILE A 30 0.43 3.68 -12.15
C ILE A 30 -0.83 3.25 -12.92
N ASN A 31 -1.97 3.34 -12.25
CA ASN A 31 -3.26 3.10 -12.88
C ASN A 31 -3.66 4.31 -13.74
N HIS A 32 -3.51 4.21 -15.07
CA HIS A 32 -3.86 5.32 -15.98
C HIS A 32 -5.34 5.34 -16.39
N GLU A 33 -6.22 4.68 -15.64
CA GLU A 33 -7.69 4.71 -15.88
C GLU A 33 -8.10 4.36 -17.32
N LYS A 34 -7.39 3.43 -17.96
CA LYS A 34 -7.62 3.04 -19.36
C LYS A 34 -9.06 2.57 -19.65
N ASN A 35 -9.83 2.23 -18.61
CA ASN A 35 -11.19 1.73 -18.69
C ASN A 35 -12.21 2.65 -17.98
N GLY A 36 -11.86 3.92 -17.73
CA GLY A 36 -12.64 4.89 -16.96
C GLY A 36 -12.18 5.06 -15.52
N ASP A 37 -12.83 5.99 -14.81
CA ASP A 37 -12.49 6.40 -13.45
C ASP A 37 -12.46 5.21 -12.49
N THR A 38 -11.40 5.12 -11.69
CA THR A 38 -11.24 4.04 -10.72
C THR A 38 -10.91 4.56 -9.33
N CYS A 39 -11.48 3.91 -8.31
CA CYS A 39 -11.09 4.04 -6.92
C CYS A 39 -11.00 2.64 -6.30
N LEU A 40 -9.86 1.99 -6.51
CA LEU A 40 -9.56 0.64 -6.10
C LEU A 40 -9.32 0.59 -4.58
N SER A 41 -10.09 -0.28 -3.90
CA SER A 41 -9.78 -0.66 -2.53
C SER A 41 -8.42 -1.38 -2.44
N PRO A 42 -7.79 -1.46 -1.26
CA PRO A 42 -6.54 -2.19 -1.05
C PRO A 42 -6.56 -3.62 -1.62
N ARG A 43 -7.71 -4.30 -1.50
CA ARG A 43 -7.92 -5.64 -2.05
C ARG A 43 -7.89 -5.66 -3.57
N GLN A 44 -8.51 -4.67 -4.19
CA GLN A 44 -8.49 -4.51 -5.65
C GLN A 44 -7.09 -4.16 -6.13
N VAL A 45 -6.35 -3.29 -5.44
CA VAL A 45 -4.94 -3.00 -5.78
C VAL A 45 -4.09 -4.28 -5.78
N LEU A 46 -4.23 -5.14 -4.77
CA LEU A 46 -3.51 -6.43 -4.72
C LEU A 46 -3.88 -7.37 -5.88
N ARG A 47 -5.11 -7.28 -6.41
CA ARG A 47 -5.60 -8.12 -7.50
C ARG A 47 -5.24 -7.57 -8.87
N GLU A 48 -5.52 -6.29 -9.11
CA GLU A 48 -5.29 -5.60 -10.38
C GLU A 48 -3.80 -5.30 -10.58
N LYS A 49 -3.00 -5.31 -9.51
CA LYS A 49 -1.56 -5.03 -9.51
C LYS A 49 -1.22 -3.71 -10.18
N LYS A 50 -2.03 -2.69 -9.92
CA LYS A 50 -1.84 -1.29 -10.32
C LYS A 50 -2.56 -0.40 -9.33
N ALA A 51 -2.09 0.83 -9.18
CA ALA A 51 -2.68 1.78 -8.24
C ALA A 51 -2.50 3.24 -8.70
N HIS A 52 -3.45 4.08 -8.30
CA HIS A 52 -3.25 5.52 -8.15
C HIS A 52 -2.46 5.82 -6.87
N CYS A 53 -1.91 7.04 -6.77
CA CYS A 53 -1.20 7.48 -5.56
C CYS A 53 -2.07 7.29 -4.30
N ILE A 54 -3.34 7.69 -4.34
CA ILE A 54 -4.25 7.56 -3.19
C ILE A 54 -4.59 6.10 -2.87
N GLU A 55 -4.72 5.25 -3.89
CA GLU A 55 -5.00 3.82 -3.73
C GLU A 55 -3.81 3.09 -3.11
N GLY A 56 -2.59 3.48 -3.52
CA GLY A 56 -1.34 3.04 -2.91
C GLY A 56 -1.28 3.41 -1.43
N VAL A 57 -1.59 4.66 -1.09
CA VAL A 57 -1.64 5.13 0.32
C VAL A 57 -2.65 4.32 1.14
N MET A 58 -3.84 4.06 0.61
CA MET A 58 -4.85 3.22 1.29
C MET A 58 -4.36 1.79 1.54
N LEU A 59 -3.62 1.22 0.60
CA LEU A 59 -3.00 -0.09 0.77
C LEU A 59 -1.94 -0.08 1.89
N VAL A 60 -1.08 0.93 1.90
CA VAL A 60 -0.05 1.10 2.95
C VAL A 60 -0.68 1.25 4.32
N ALA A 61 -1.67 2.13 4.47
CA ALA A 61 -2.38 2.32 5.74
C ALA A 61 -2.99 1.01 6.25
N THR A 62 -3.54 0.19 5.35
CA THR A 62 -4.07 -1.14 5.69
C THR A 62 -2.98 -2.10 6.15
N ALA A 63 -1.81 -2.08 5.51
CA ALA A 63 -0.67 -2.90 5.90
C ALA A 63 -0.16 -2.50 7.31
N LEU A 64 0.06 -1.21 7.56
CA LEU A 64 0.52 -0.69 8.85
C LEU A 64 -0.46 -1.04 9.98
N TRP A 65 -1.76 -0.86 9.75
CA TRP A 65 -2.78 -1.19 10.74
C TRP A 65 -2.78 -2.68 11.11
N LEU A 66 -2.46 -3.56 10.17
CA LEU A 66 -2.34 -5.00 10.43
C LEU A 66 -1.11 -5.38 11.26
N HIS A 67 -0.07 -4.55 11.27
CA HIS A 67 1.12 -4.74 12.11
C HIS A 67 0.94 -4.16 13.52
N GLY A 68 -0.19 -3.53 13.79
CA GLY A 68 -0.44 -2.85 15.07
C GLY A 68 0.32 -1.54 15.21
N GLU A 69 0.94 -1.06 14.12
CA GLU A 69 1.52 0.28 14.09
C GLU A 69 0.41 1.31 13.89
N GLU A 70 0.47 2.37 14.69
CA GLU A 70 -0.35 3.56 14.51
C GLU A 70 -0.06 4.17 13.14
N SER A 71 -1.12 4.53 12.40
CA SER A 71 -1.10 4.88 10.98
C SER A 71 -0.41 6.22 10.64
N CYS A 72 0.51 6.68 11.50
CA CYS A 72 1.21 7.94 11.37
C CYS A 72 2.61 7.88 12.01
N GLN A 73 3.44 6.91 11.62
CA GLN A 73 4.89 7.11 11.69
C GLN A 73 5.41 7.41 10.28
N PHE A 74 4.91 8.50 9.70
CA PHE A 74 5.65 9.19 8.64
C PHE A 74 6.85 9.81 9.36
N GLN A 75 7.99 9.11 9.39
CA GLN A 75 9.24 9.75 9.80
C GLN A 75 9.49 10.88 8.80
N SER A 76 9.22 12.13 9.21
CA SER A 76 9.84 13.28 8.60
C SER A 76 11.31 13.25 9.01
N ASP A 77 12.09 12.35 8.42
CA ASP A 77 13.53 12.47 8.48
C ASP A 77 13.86 13.76 7.72
N GLY A 78 14.12 14.81 8.48
CA GLY A 78 14.83 15.99 8.02
C GLY A 78 16.27 15.63 7.65
N GLY A 79 16.44 14.73 6.69
CA GLY A 79 17.72 14.27 6.17
C GLY A 79 18.12 15.08 4.95
N SER A 80 19.10 15.94 5.17
CA SER A 80 19.78 16.85 4.25
C SER A 80 19.87 16.40 2.80
N ALA A 81 19.71 17.37 1.91
CA ALA A 81 20.32 17.37 0.59
C ALA A 81 21.78 16.88 0.66
N VAL A 82 22.11 15.94 -0.22
CA VAL A 82 23.43 15.82 -0.84
C VAL A 82 23.23 15.82 -2.35
#